data_AF-A0A7S0ILS1-F1
#
_entry.id   AF-A0A7S0ILS1-F1
#
_cell.length_a   1.000
_cell.length_b   1.000
_cell.length_c   1.000
_cell.angle_alpha   90.00
_cell.angle_beta   90.00
_cell.angle_gamma   90.00
#
_symmetry.space_group_name_H-M   'P 1'
#
loop_
_entity.id
_entity.type
_entity.pdbx_description
1 polymer ?
#
loop_
_entity_poly.entity_id
_entity_poly.type
_entity_poly.pdbx_seq_one_letter_code
_entity_poly.pdbx_strand_id
1 'polypeptide(L)'
;RVREEEAHHLGKSLVHNRTLERLMVDNTALAVQQLVGGAKLNLVGVDFSEVDGTLMAQLLVHNRALRSLDLSGSKPLHKQMKLLSEALSRCSFSLTELSVAGRMLGLEGSAALLDALKACPLQVLDLTNNEICGVKASGTDPFNVYVLKMVCALAQREGGGLRRLKLKGNNIIGNDVYTAEGVHLISEALR
;
A
#
# COMPACT_ATOMS: atom_id res chain seq x y z
N ARG A 1 26.10 5.12 6.71
CA ARG A 1 24.67 4.80 6.93
C ARG A 1 23.89 6.02 6.48
N VAL A 2 23.14 5.90 5.37
CA VAL A 2 22.40 7.03 4.79
C VAL A 2 21.29 7.43 5.76
N ARG A 3 21.15 8.73 6.06
CA ARG A 3 20.05 9.29 6.87
C ARG A 3 18.83 9.56 5.98
N GLU A 4 17.65 9.69 6.57
CA GLU A 4 16.40 9.94 5.81
C GLU A 4 16.46 11.22 4.96
N GLU A 5 17.05 12.30 5.49
CA GLU A 5 17.26 13.55 4.74
C GLU A 5 18.15 13.34 3.50
N GLU A 6 19.22 12.56 3.65
CA GLU A 6 20.12 12.19 2.56
C GLU A 6 19.40 11.31 1.53
N ALA A 7 18.53 10.40 1.98
CA ALA A 7 17.69 9.57 1.11
C ALA A 7 16.70 10.41 0.29
N HIS A 8 16.13 11.44 0.90
CA HIS A 8 15.25 12.38 0.22
C HIS A 8 15.97 13.13 -0.90
N HIS A 9 17.16 13.69 -0.62
CA HIS A 9 17.96 14.38 -1.63
C HIS A 9 18.43 13.43 -2.73
N LEU A 10 18.90 12.24 -2.35
CA LEU A 10 19.32 11.20 -3.28
C LEU A 10 18.19 10.82 -4.24
N GLY A 11 16.98 10.58 -3.71
CA GLY A 11 15.82 10.23 -4.53
C GLY A 11 15.51 11.28 -5.59
N LYS A 12 15.52 12.56 -5.23
CA LYS A 12 15.33 13.67 -6.19
C LYS A 12 16.40 13.70 -7.27
N SER A 13 17.67 13.50 -6.90
CA SER A 13 18.78 13.46 -7.87
C SER A 13 18.70 12.26 -8.80
N LEU A 14 18.24 11.11 -8.29
CA LEU A 14 18.16 9.86 -9.06
C LEU A 14 17.13 9.88 -10.18
N VAL A 15 16.08 10.72 -10.06
CA VAL A 15 15.07 10.90 -11.13
C VAL A 15 15.69 11.36 -12.44
N HIS A 16 16.75 12.17 -12.38
CA HIS A 16 17.46 12.69 -13.55
C HIS A 16 18.73 11.92 -13.87
N ASN A 17 19.11 10.96 -13.01
CA ASN A 17 20.31 10.19 -13.18
C ASN A 17 20.13 9.16 -14.32
N ARG A 18 21.08 9.12 -15.25
CA ARG A 18 21.06 8.19 -16.40
C ARG A 18 22.15 7.12 -16.35
N THR A 19 23.00 7.14 -15.33
CA THR A 19 24.18 6.26 -15.22
C THR A 19 23.99 5.16 -14.19
N LEU A 20 23.25 5.42 -13.12
CA LEU A 20 22.93 4.44 -12.09
C LEU A 20 21.81 3.54 -12.58
N GLU A 21 22.16 2.29 -12.84
CA GLU A 21 21.20 1.30 -13.33
C GLU A 21 20.38 0.69 -12.21
N ARG A 22 21.01 0.43 -11.06
CA ARG A 22 20.42 -0.31 -9.94
C ARG A 22 20.59 0.41 -8.63
N LEU A 23 19.53 0.37 -7.83
CA LEU A 23 19.47 0.84 -6.47
C LEU A 23 19.26 -0.37 -5.56
N MET A 24 20.09 -0.52 -4.53
CA MET A 24 19.86 -1.52 -3.49
C MET A 24 18.75 -1.03 -2.56
N VAL A 25 17.71 -1.84 -2.41
CA VAL A 25 16.60 -1.64 -1.48
C VAL A 25 16.46 -2.92 -0.67
N ASP A 26 16.67 -2.82 0.65
CA ASP A 26 16.97 -3.98 1.50
C ASP A 26 18.09 -4.84 0.86
N ASN A 27 17.83 -6.11 0.55
CA ASN A 27 18.77 -7.02 -0.09
C ASN A 27 18.48 -7.22 -1.60
N THR A 28 17.69 -6.34 -2.19
CA THR A 28 17.23 -6.45 -3.57
C THR A 28 17.78 -5.31 -4.43
N ALA A 29 18.44 -5.66 -5.54
CA ALA A 29 18.90 -4.69 -6.52
C ALA A 29 17.75 -4.34 -7.49
N LEU A 30 17.16 -3.15 -7.34
CA LEU A 30 16.05 -2.67 -8.16
C LEU A 30 16.55 -1.79 -9.30
N ALA A 31 16.05 -2.00 -10.51
CA ALA A 31 16.38 -1.13 -11.63
C ALA A 31 15.75 0.27 -11.43
N VAL A 32 16.57 1.32 -11.45
CA VAL A 32 16.11 2.71 -11.25
C VAL A 32 15.06 3.09 -12.32
N GLN A 33 15.27 2.65 -13.56
CA GLN A 33 14.32 2.91 -14.65
C GLN A 33 12.95 2.25 -14.44
N GLN A 34 12.89 1.12 -13.75
CA GLN A 34 11.61 0.48 -13.42
C GLN A 34 10.85 1.29 -12.36
N LEU A 35 11.56 1.89 -11.40
CA LEU A 35 10.97 2.75 -10.38
C LEU A 35 10.41 4.05 -10.97
N VAL A 36 11.16 4.68 -11.89
CA VAL A 36 10.81 6.00 -12.44
C VAL A 36 9.91 5.92 -13.69
N GLY A 37 9.90 4.80 -14.42
CA GLY A 37 9.15 4.70 -15.69
C GLY A 37 8.47 3.35 -15.93
N GLY A 38 8.60 2.39 -15.02
CA GLY A 38 7.99 1.07 -15.17
C GLY A 38 6.47 1.14 -14.99
N ALA A 39 5.74 0.46 -15.89
CA ALA A 39 4.29 0.28 -15.76
C ALA A 39 3.92 -0.77 -14.71
N LYS A 40 4.83 -1.69 -14.39
CA LYS A 40 4.65 -2.73 -13.40
C LYS A 40 5.86 -2.80 -12.47
N LEU A 41 5.60 -2.79 -11.17
CA LEU A 41 6.64 -2.90 -10.16
C LEU A 41 6.28 -4.04 -9.19
N ASN A 42 7.10 -5.08 -9.20
CA ASN A 42 6.95 -6.24 -8.34
C ASN A 42 8.06 -6.23 -7.28
N LEU A 43 7.66 -6.08 -6.03
CA LEU A 43 8.50 -6.00 -4.84
C LEU A 43 8.03 -7.01 -3.79
N VAL A 44 7.50 -8.15 -4.25
CA VAL A 44 7.07 -9.24 -3.37
C VAL A 44 8.25 -9.71 -2.53
N GLY A 45 8.06 -9.75 -1.21
CA GLY A 45 9.09 -10.16 -0.25
C GLY A 45 10.19 -9.12 0.00
N VAL A 46 10.19 -7.99 -0.71
CA VAL A 46 11.16 -6.91 -0.47
C VAL A 46 10.72 -6.13 0.77
N ASP A 47 11.59 -6.09 1.77
CA ASP A 47 11.41 -5.28 2.97
C ASP A 47 11.94 -3.86 2.73
N PHE A 48 11.49 -2.89 3.53
CA PHE A 48 11.98 -1.52 3.43
C PHE A 48 12.35 -0.99 4.80
N SER A 49 13.56 -0.44 4.92
CA SER A 49 13.84 0.51 5.99
C SER A 49 13.06 1.81 5.77
N GLU A 50 13.00 2.69 6.77
CA GLU A 50 12.40 4.03 6.62
C GLU A 50 13.14 4.88 5.54
N VAL A 51 14.46 4.66 5.42
CA VAL A 51 15.32 5.23 4.36
C VAL A 51 14.90 4.72 2.98
N ASP A 52 14.70 3.41 2.84
CA ASP A 52 14.23 2.81 1.58
C ASP A 52 12.84 3.33 1.20
N GLY A 53 11.91 3.39 2.17
CA GLY A 53 10.57 3.93 1.97
C GLY A 53 10.60 5.39 1.49
N THR A 54 11.46 6.21 2.08
CA THR A 54 11.67 7.61 1.67
C THR A 54 12.20 7.70 0.25
N LEU A 55 13.20 6.89 -0.08
CA LEU A 55 13.82 6.88 -1.40
C LEU A 55 12.83 6.43 -2.49
N MET A 56 12.08 5.37 -2.20
CA MET A 56 11.00 4.85 -3.06
C MET A 56 9.91 5.89 -3.27
N ALA A 57 9.46 6.57 -2.21
CA ALA A 57 8.47 7.64 -2.28
C ALA A 57 8.93 8.78 -3.20
N GLN A 58 10.20 9.21 -3.09
CA GLN A 58 10.75 10.25 -3.97
C GLN A 58 10.88 9.80 -5.43
N LEU A 59 11.10 8.52 -5.72
CA LEU A 59 11.19 8.03 -7.11
C LEU A 59 9.81 7.83 -7.73
N LEU A 60 8.87 7.26 -6.98
CA LEU A 60 7.53 6.92 -7.46
C LEU A 60 6.71 8.16 -7.85
N VAL A 61 6.90 9.31 -7.17
CA VAL A 61 6.16 10.54 -7.48
C VAL A 61 6.45 11.07 -8.90
N HIS A 62 7.59 10.69 -9.48
CA HIS A 62 7.97 11.03 -10.85
C HIS A 62 7.57 9.97 -11.87
N ASN A 63 7.14 8.80 -11.41
CA ASN A 63 6.61 7.79 -12.31
C ASN A 63 5.29 8.27 -12.92
N ARG A 64 5.14 8.10 -14.23
CA ARG A 64 3.91 8.46 -14.98
C ARG A 64 3.24 7.23 -15.61
N ALA A 65 3.94 6.11 -15.64
CA ALA A 65 3.53 4.89 -16.33
C ALA A 65 2.96 3.83 -15.39
N LEU A 66 3.21 3.89 -14.08
CA LEU A 66 2.83 2.83 -13.14
C LEU A 66 1.32 2.53 -13.21
N ARG A 67 1.00 1.25 -13.37
CA ARG A 67 -0.36 0.69 -13.42
C ARG A 67 -0.56 -0.43 -12.40
N SER A 68 0.49 -1.21 -12.14
CA SER A 68 0.45 -2.34 -11.20
C SER A 68 1.61 -2.28 -10.23
N LEU A 69 1.31 -2.36 -8.94
CA LEU A 69 2.27 -2.34 -7.84
C LEU A 69 2.00 -3.52 -6.91
N ASP A 70 2.99 -4.40 -6.74
CA ASP A 70 2.93 -5.49 -5.78
C ASP A 70 3.99 -5.30 -4.70
N LEU A 71 3.54 -4.98 -3.50
CA LEU A 71 4.31 -4.84 -2.27
C LEU A 71 3.93 -5.97 -1.30
N SER A 72 3.51 -7.16 -1.76
CA SER A 72 3.16 -8.26 -0.85
C SER A 72 4.39 -8.78 -0.10
N GLY A 73 4.22 -9.34 1.10
CA GLY A 73 5.32 -9.85 1.89
C GLY A 73 4.84 -10.41 3.22
N SER A 74 5.77 -10.66 4.14
CA SER A 74 5.47 -11.25 5.46
C SER A 74 5.89 -10.37 6.63
N LYS A 75 6.51 -9.21 6.35
CA LYS A 75 7.02 -8.31 7.38
C LYS A 75 6.17 -7.04 7.46
N PRO A 76 6.03 -6.45 8.66
CA PRO A 76 5.29 -5.21 8.85
C PRO A 76 5.85 -4.07 8.01
N LEU A 77 4.95 -3.28 7.40
CA LEU A 77 5.32 -2.12 6.58
C LEU A 77 4.50 -0.87 6.93
N HIS A 78 3.86 -0.83 8.10
CA HIS A 78 2.94 0.24 8.46
C HIS A 78 3.55 1.65 8.43
N LYS A 79 4.83 1.81 8.84
CA LYS A 79 5.52 3.11 8.81
C LYS A 79 5.86 3.55 7.39
N GLN A 80 6.53 2.69 6.64
CA GLN A 80 6.94 2.98 5.26
C GLN A 80 5.72 3.14 4.36
N MET A 81 4.62 2.45 4.65
CA MET A 81 3.37 2.62 3.93
C MET A 81 2.80 4.03 4.09
N LYS A 82 2.94 4.67 5.26
CA LYS A 82 2.52 6.09 5.40
C LYS A 82 3.30 7.00 4.45
N LEU A 83 4.63 6.83 4.39
CA LEU A 83 5.50 7.59 3.48
C LEU A 83 5.15 7.33 2.00
N LEU A 84 4.96 6.06 1.64
CA LEU A 84 4.55 5.68 0.29
C LEU A 84 3.16 6.22 -0.06
N SER A 85 2.22 6.22 0.87
CA SER A 85 0.87 6.74 0.68
C SER A 85 0.89 8.24 0.38
N GLU A 86 1.73 9.01 1.07
CA GLU A 86 1.92 10.42 0.75
C GLU A 86 2.40 10.60 -0.69
N ALA A 87 3.38 9.80 -1.15
CA ALA A 87 3.82 9.84 -2.54
C ALA A 87 2.71 9.41 -3.52
N LEU A 88 2.00 8.31 -3.25
CA LEU A 88 0.92 7.80 -4.08
C LEU A 88 -0.20 8.84 -4.27
N SER A 89 -0.54 9.59 -3.24
CA SER A 89 -1.56 10.65 -3.33
C SER A 89 -1.18 11.81 -4.27
N ARG A 90 0.12 11.97 -4.53
CA ARG A 90 0.70 13.00 -5.41
C ARG A 90 1.02 12.48 -6.82
N CYS A 91 0.88 11.17 -7.03
CA CYS A 91 1.18 10.55 -8.30
C CYS A 91 0.09 10.86 -9.34
N SER A 92 0.49 11.10 -10.59
CA SER A 92 -0.45 11.36 -11.69
C SER A 92 -0.74 10.10 -12.52
N PHE A 93 -0.23 8.94 -12.12
CA PHE A 93 -0.47 7.70 -12.84
C PHE A 93 -1.81 7.07 -12.46
N SER A 94 -2.37 6.32 -13.38
CA SER A 94 -3.63 5.59 -13.20
C SER A 94 -3.37 4.21 -12.62
N LEU A 95 -3.08 4.11 -11.32
CA LEU A 95 -2.86 2.81 -10.68
C LEU A 95 -4.15 1.98 -10.74
N THR A 96 -4.09 0.82 -11.40
CA THR A 96 -5.22 -0.10 -11.57
C THR A 96 -5.10 -1.33 -10.69
N GLU A 97 -3.91 -1.72 -10.27
CA GLU A 97 -3.68 -2.89 -9.44
C GLU A 97 -2.73 -2.57 -8.30
N LEU A 98 -3.12 -2.93 -7.08
CA LEU A 98 -2.27 -2.83 -5.90
C LEU A 98 -2.42 -4.09 -5.03
N SER A 99 -1.29 -4.66 -4.65
CA SER A 99 -1.23 -5.65 -3.58
C SER A 99 -0.29 -5.21 -2.48
N VAL A 100 -0.74 -5.29 -1.24
CA VAL A 100 0.06 -5.09 -0.01
C VAL A 100 -0.15 -6.27 0.93
N ALA A 101 -0.44 -7.45 0.39
CA ALA A 101 -0.81 -8.62 1.17
C ALA A 101 0.29 -9.00 2.19
N GLY A 102 -0.13 -9.28 3.43
CA GLY A 102 0.74 -9.77 4.50
C GLY A 102 1.71 -8.74 5.09
N ARG A 103 1.44 -7.43 4.89
CA ARG A 103 2.31 -6.34 5.37
C ARG A 103 1.92 -5.77 6.72
N MET A 104 0.96 -6.36 7.43
CA MET A 104 0.58 -5.99 8.81
C MET A 104 0.48 -4.46 8.98
N LEU A 105 -0.24 -3.81 8.05
CA LEU A 105 -0.31 -2.35 8.00
C LEU A 105 -1.03 -1.75 9.22
N GLY A 106 -1.87 -2.54 9.88
CA GLY A 106 -2.72 -2.09 10.98
C GLY A 106 -3.71 -1.03 10.53
N LEU A 107 -4.36 -0.39 11.50
CA LEU A 107 -5.35 0.66 11.22
C LEU A 107 -4.71 1.87 10.55
N GLU A 108 -3.60 2.38 11.10
CA GLU A 108 -3.01 3.63 10.65
C GLU A 108 -2.38 3.53 9.26
N GLY A 109 -1.61 2.46 8.99
CA GLY A 109 -0.97 2.26 7.69
C GLY A 109 -2.00 2.00 6.59
N SER A 110 -3.05 1.25 6.91
CA SER A 110 -4.13 0.96 5.95
C SER A 110 -4.99 2.19 5.67
N ALA A 111 -5.30 3.01 6.67
CA ALA A 111 -6.04 4.26 6.49
C ALA A 111 -5.27 5.24 5.58
N ALA A 112 -3.97 5.45 5.86
CA ALA A 112 -3.11 6.30 5.04
C ALA A 112 -3.09 5.83 3.57
N LEU A 113 -2.98 4.51 3.35
CA LEU A 113 -3.02 3.94 2.01
C LEU A 113 -4.36 4.17 1.31
N LEU A 114 -5.47 3.87 1.99
CA LEU A 114 -6.79 4.04 1.40
C LEU A 114 -7.10 5.50 1.08
N ASP A 115 -6.65 6.45 1.91
CA ASP A 115 -6.75 7.87 1.62
C ASP A 115 -6.00 8.26 0.35
N ALA A 116 -4.78 7.73 0.16
CA ALA A 116 -4.00 7.98 -1.05
C ALA A 116 -4.64 7.41 -2.33
N LEU A 117 -5.40 6.31 -2.20
CA LEU A 117 -6.03 5.61 -3.32
C LEU A 117 -7.39 6.19 -3.72
N LYS A 118 -7.94 7.17 -2.98
CA LYS A 118 -9.27 7.76 -3.23
C LYS A 118 -9.47 8.29 -4.64
N ALA A 119 -8.42 8.76 -5.31
CA ALA A 119 -8.46 9.27 -6.67
C ALA A 119 -7.98 8.26 -7.74
N CYS A 120 -7.45 7.10 -7.33
CA CYS A 120 -6.92 6.11 -8.26
C CYS A 120 -8.06 5.34 -8.95
N PRO A 121 -7.96 5.04 -10.27
CA PRO A 121 -8.92 4.18 -10.98
C PRO A 121 -8.64 2.69 -10.70
N LEU A 122 -8.55 2.34 -9.42
CA LEU A 122 -8.13 1.01 -8.97
C LEU A 122 -9.17 -0.04 -9.36
N GLN A 123 -8.71 -1.14 -9.98
CA GLN A 123 -9.52 -2.29 -10.39
C GLN A 123 -9.29 -3.50 -9.49
N VAL A 124 -8.08 -3.66 -8.97
CA VAL A 124 -7.70 -4.75 -8.07
C VAL A 124 -7.03 -4.18 -6.83
N LEU A 125 -7.57 -4.54 -5.66
CA LEU A 125 -6.97 -4.24 -4.36
C LEU A 125 -6.84 -5.52 -3.54
N ASP A 126 -5.61 -5.83 -3.12
CA ASP A 126 -5.33 -6.93 -2.21
C ASP A 126 -4.79 -6.40 -0.87
N LEU A 127 -5.66 -6.47 0.15
CA LEU A 127 -5.36 -6.11 1.54
C LEU A 127 -5.29 -7.36 2.42
N THR A 128 -5.11 -8.56 1.86
CA THR A 128 -5.03 -9.82 2.63
C THR A 128 -4.04 -9.68 3.79
N ASN A 129 -4.42 -10.11 5.00
CA ASN A 129 -3.56 -10.12 6.20
C ASN A 129 -2.92 -8.76 6.53
N ASN A 130 -3.73 -7.70 6.64
CA ASN A 130 -3.24 -6.36 6.98
C ASN A 130 -3.82 -5.77 8.27
N GLU A 131 -4.55 -6.57 9.05
CA GLU A 131 -5.10 -6.15 10.35
C GLU A 131 -6.00 -4.92 10.22
N ILE A 132 -6.75 -4.79 9.11
CA ILE A 132 -7.59 -3.61 8.84
C ILE A 132 -8.75 -3.45 9.83
N CYS A 133 -9.07 -4.49 10.60
CA CYS A 133 -10.04 -4.40 11.69
C CYS A 133 -9.39 -4.18 13.07
N GLY A 134 -8.09 -3.85 13.12
CA GLY A 134 -7.33 -3.61 14.36
C GLY A 134 -6.93 -4.88 15.11
N VAL A 135 -7.53 -6.02 14.78
CA VAL A 135 -7.28 -7.31 15.40
C VAL A 135 -6.03 -7.94 14.80
N LYS A 136 -4.97 -8.09 15.59
CA LYS A 136 -3.74 -8.79 15.19
C LYS A 136 -3.94 -10.31 15.27
N ALA A 137 -2.92 -11.06 14.87
CA ALA A 137 -2.91 -12.52 15.00
C ALA A 137 -3.15 -13.02 16.44
N SER A 138 -2.90 -12.21 17.47
CA SER A 138 -3.16 -12.53 18.88
C SER A 138 -4.64 -12.60 19.25
N GLY A 139 -5.55 -12.00 18.47
CA GLY A 139 -7.00 -12.07 18.72
C GLY A 139 -7.54 -11.18 19.85
N THR A 140 -6.67 -10.63 20.71
CA THR A 140 -7.09 -9.85 21.89
C THR A 140 -7.27 -8.35 21.64
N ASP A 141 -6.80 -7.83 20.50
CA ASP A 141 -6.87 -6.40 20.22
C ASP A 141 -8.33 -5.95 19.99
N PRO A 142 -8.66 -4.69 20.28
CA PRO A 142 -10.00 -4.15 20.04
C PRO A 142 -10.38 -4.23 18.55
N PHE A 143 -11.56 -4.78 18.29
CA PHE A 143 -12.14 -4.77 16.95
C PHE A 143 -12.56 -3.34 16.55
N ASN A 144 -12.19 -2.92 15.34
CA ASN A 144 -12.46 -1.58 14.83
C ASN A 144 -12.74 -1.60 13.32
N VAL A 145 -13.93 -1.18 12.91
CA VAL A 145 -14.35 -1.16 11.50
C VAL A 145 -13.95 0.10 10.72
N TYR A 146 -13.20 1.04 11.33
CA TYR A 146 -12.86 2.33 10.71
C TYR A 146 -12.25 2.18 9.31
N VAL A 147 -11.20 1.37 9.16
CA VAL A 147 -10.56 1.13 7.86
C VAL A 147 -11.48 0.32 6.94
N LEU A 148 -12.26 -0.61 7.49
CA LEU A 148 -13.23 -1.37 6.70
C LEU A 148 -14.28 -0.45 6.05
N LYS A 149 -14.73 0.59 6.75
CA LYS A 149 -15.62 1.63 6.18
C LYS A 149 -14.94 2.39 5.04
N MET A 150 -13.63 2.67 5.15
CA MET A 150 -12.87 3.29 4.05
C MET A 150 -12.76 2.36 2.84
N VAL A 151 -12.55 1.06 3.05
CA VAL A 151 -12.57 0.05 1.97
C VAL A 151 -13.93 0.03 1.27
N CYS A 152 -15.03 0.05 2.04
CA CYS A 152 -16.38 0.10 1.50
C CYS A 152 -16.61 1.36 0.66
N ALA A 153 -16.21 2.52 1.17
CA ALA A 153 -16.32 3.78 0.43
C ALA A 153 -15.51 3.79 -0.87
N LEU A 154 -14.32 3.15 -0.88
CA LEU A 154 -13.52 2.99 -2.10
C LEU A 154 -14.23 2.08 -3.12
N ALA A 155 -14.88 1.01 -2.66
CA ALA A 155 -15.61 0.07 -3.51
C ALA A 155 -16.89 0.66 -4.12
N GLN A 156 -17.61 1.49 -3.35
CA GLN A 156 -18.86 2.13 -3.76
C GLN A 156 -18.67 3.46 -4.51
N ARG A 157 -17.42 3.92 -4.71
CA ARG A 157 -17.15 5.21 -5.35
C ARG A 157 -17.82 5.28 -6.74
N GLU A 158 -18.58 6.33 -6.99
CA GLU A 158 -19.14 6.58 -8.33
C GLU A 158 -18.03 6.70 -9.37
N GLY A 159 -18.20 6.02 -10.51
CA GLY A 159 -17.13 5.89 -11.52
C GLY A 159 -15.94 5.04 -11.05
N GLY A 160 -16.09 4.31 -9.94
CA GLY A 160 -15.12 3.37 -9.39
C GLY A 160 -14.80 2.22 -10.35
N GLY A 161 -13.50 1.90 -10.44
CA GLY A 161 -12.99 0.81 -11.27
C GLY A 161 -12.93 -0.52 -10.56
N LEU A 162 -13.19 -0.59 -9.24
CA LEU A 162 -12.86 -1.77 -8.44
C LEU A 162 -13.70 -2.97 -8.89
N ARG A 163 -13.03 -4.08 -9.22
CA ARG A 163 -13.63 -5.34 -9.66
C ARG A 163 -13.20 -6.52 -8.81
N ARG A 164 -12.06 -6.40 -8.13
CA ARG A 164 -11.51 -7.46 -7.29
C ARG A 164 -10.98 -6.86 -6.00
N LEU A 165 -11.54 -7.30 -4.89
CA LEU A 165 -11.15 -6.92 -3.56
C LEU A 165 -10.84 -8.18 -2.75
N LYS A 166 -9.65 -8.25 -2.17
CA LYS A 166 -9.24 -9.37 -1.33
C LYS A 166 -8.99 -8.88 0.09
N LEU A 167 -9.71 -9.46 1.04
CA LEU A 167 -9.69 -9.06 2.45
C LEU A 167 -9.44 -10.24 3.40
N LYS A 168 -8.97 -11.39 2.89
CA LYS A 168 -8.76 -12.59 3.71
C LYS A 168 -7.83 -12.27 4.90
N GLY A 169 -8.15 -12.84 6.06
CA GLY A 169 -7.30 -12.74 7.27
C GLY A 169 -7.20 -11.33 7.86
N ASN A 170 -8.27 -10.55 7.73
CA ASN A 170 -8.40 -9.23 8.34
C ASN A 170 -9.37 -9.19 9.53
N ASN A 171 -9.81 -10.36 10.02
CA ASN A 171 -10.70 -10.46 11.18
C ASN A 171 -12.00 -9.64 11.05
N ILE A 172 -12.61 -9.67 9.85
CA ILE A 172 -13.83 -8.90 9.51
C ILE A 172 -15.03 -9.28 10.40
N ILE A 173 -15.02 -10.52 10.91
CA ILE A 173 -16.10 -11.07 11.75
C ILE A 173 -15.92 -10.78 13.25
N GLY A 174 -14.96 -9.94 13.63
CA GLY A 174 -14.65 -9.67 15.03
C GLY A 174 -13.34 -10.29 15.50
N ASN A 175 -13.17 -10.30 16.82
CA ASN A 175 -12.02 -10.84 17.51
C ASN A 175 -12.41 -12.15 18.23
N ASP A 176 -12.01 -12.35 19.48
CA ASP A 176 -12.52 -13.45 20.31
C ASP A 176 -14.06 -13.42 20.50
N VAL A 177 -14.68 -12.27 20.22
CA VAL A 177 -16.14 -12.10 20.18
C VAL A 177 -16.58 -11.85 18.74
N TYR A 178 -17.47 -12.71 18.24
CA TYR A 178 -18.08 -12.55 16.92
C TYR A 178 -18.91 -11.26 16.84
N THR A 179 -18.77 -10.54 15.73
CA THR A 179 -19.61 -9.40 15.35
C THR A 179 -20.02 -9.49 13.89
N ALA A 180 -21.29 -9.20 13.62
CA ALA A 180 -21.82 -9.13 12.27
C ALA A 180 -21.53 -7.78 11.59
N GLU A 181 -21.04 -6.78 12.31
CA GLU A 181 -20.89 -5.40 11.80
C GLU A 181 -20.02 -5.34 10.53
N GLY A 182 -18.85 -5.99 10.55
CA GLY A 182 -17.96 -5.98 9.39
C GLY A 182 -18.53 -6.73 8.18
N VAL A 183 -19.25 -7.83 8.42
CA VAL A 183 -19.93 -8.59 7.37
C VAL A 183 -21.05 -7.75 6.75
N HIS A 184 -21.81 -7.05 7.58
CA HIS A 184 -22.90 -6.18 7.12
C HIS A 184 -22.38 -5.05 6.24
N LEU A 185 -21.31 -4.35 6.68
CA LEU A 185 -20.66 -3.28 5.91
C LEU A 185 -20.22 -3.75 4.52
N ILE A 186 -19.53 -4.89 4.44
CA ILE A 186 -19.08 -5.44 3.15
C ILE A 186 -20.26 -5.90 2.30
N SER A 187 -21.27 -6.52 2.91
CA SER A 187 -22.48 -6.97 2.20
C SER A 187 -23.29 -5.81 1.64
N GLU A 188 -23.29 -4.65 2.28
CA GLU A 188 -23.94 -3.44 1.77
C GLU A 188 -23.09 -2.78 0.67
N ALA A 189 -21.77 -2.78 0.84
CA ALA A 189 -20.84 -2.19 -0.11
C ALA A 189 -20.75 -2.89 -1.47
N LEU A 190 -21.12 -4.18 -1.52
CA LEU A 190 -21.01 -5.03 -2.71
C LEU A 190 -22.36 -5.28 -3.41
N ARG A 191 -23.46 -4.62 -3.00
CA ARG A 191 -24.72 -4.64 -3.76
C ARG A 191 -24.65 -3.71 -4.95
#